data_AF-A0AAW7Q8R8-F1
#
_entry.id   AF-A0AAW7Q8R8-F1
#
_cell.length_a   1.000
_cell.length_b   1.000
_cell.length_c   1.000
_cell.angle_alpha   90.00
_cell.angle_beta   90.00
_cell.angle_gamma   90.00
#
_symmetry.space_group_name_H-M   'P 1'
#
loop_
_entity.id
_entity.type
_entity.pdbx_description
1 polymer ?
#
loop_
_entity_poly.entity_id
_entity_poly.type
_entity_poly.pdbx_seq_one_letter_code
_entity_poly.pdbx_strand_id
1 'polypeptide(L)'
;MPTQQELFLELAQPNENGISRWVNTSEFVGRYSTLELLNGLSWGRKFSTLAKKYNVETDKSVTTGNKIDRIRLNGFNTCHTSTHTQSIRNDIKQEISKQRCVILGTNRSCDHKTEVDHKDGRKDDPRVMNTKTQTLEDFQPLSKPANDAKRQFCKECKESNLRYDAKLLGYPVSFTKGDINYTPELKCIGCFWYDPIAFRQALKLKYS
;
A
#
# COMPACT_ATOMS: atom_id res chain seq x y z
N MET A 1 -1.56 28.21 -4.00
CA MET A 1 -0.24 28.13 -3.32
C MET A 1 0.54 26.98 -3.93
N PRO A 2 1.85 27.13 -4.18
CA PRO A 2 2.67 26.04 -4.70
C PRO A 2 2.72 24.89 -3.71
N THR A 3 2.75 23.67 -4.24
CA THR A 3 2.91 22.43 -3.48
C THR A 3 4.35 22.29 -2.96
N GLN A 4 4.56 21.49 -1.92
CA GLN A 4 5.91 21.17 -1.41
C GLN A 4 6.80 20.54 -2.51
N GLN A 5 6.21 19.77 -3.42
CA GLN A 5 6.95 19.23 -4.57
C GLN A 5 7.46 20.34 -5.49
N GLU A 6 6.60 21.29 -5.86
CA GLU A 6 6.98 22.40 -6.74
C GLU A 6 8.07 23.26 -6.10
N LEU A 7 7.92 23.60 -4.82
CA LEU A 7 8.90 24.37 -4.06
C LEU A 7 10.24 23.65 -3.95
N PHE A 8 10.24 22.33 -3.71
CA PHE A 8 11.49 21.58 -3.64
C PHE A 8 12.17 21.49 -5.01
N LEU A 9 11.42 21.32 -6.10
CA LEU A 9 11.97 21.30 -7.45
C LEU A 9 12.57 22.65 -7.85
N GLU A 10 11.90 23.75 -7.48
CA GLU A 10 12.39 25.13 -7.64
C GLU A 10 13.74 25.31 -6.93
N LEU A 11 13.86 24.82 -5.69
CA LEU A 11 15.07 24.96 -4.87
C LEU A 11 16.21 24.01 -5.29
N ALA A 12 15.87 22.78 -5.66
CA ALA A 12 16.84 21.71 -5.94
C ALA A 12 17.40 21.75 -7.37
N GLN A 13 16.67 22.37 -8.31
CA GLN A 13 17.08 22.56 -9.71
C GLN A 13 17.63 21.29 -10.37
N PRO A 14 16.82 20.22 -10.49
CA PRO A 14 17.27 18.98 -11.14
C PRO A 14 17.60 19.19 -12.62
N ASN A 15 18.62 18.50 -13.10
CA ASN A 15 19.00 18.48 -14.51
C ASN A 15 18.07 17.62 -15.37
N GLU A 16 18.37 17.50 -16.67
CA GLU A 16 17.60 16.72 -17.64
C GLU A 16 17.44 15.24 -17.27
N ASN A 17 18.40 14.69 -16.51
CA ASN A 17 18.34 13.31 -16.03
C ASN A 17 17.54 13.17 -14.72
N GLY A 18 16.99 14.26 -14.19
CA GLY A 18 16.27 14.29 -12.92
C GLY A 18 17.17 14.26 -11.69
N ILE A 19 18.47 14.57 -11.84
CA ILE A 19 19.44 14.60 -10.75
C ILE A 19 19.57 16.03 -10.24
N SER A 20 19.41 16.23 -8.93
CA SER A 20 19.55 17.54 -8.28
C SER A 20 20.83 17.65 -7.46
N ARG A 21 21.20 18.88 -7.09
CA ARG A 21 22.16 19.10 -6.01
C ARG A 21 21.61 18.59 -4.67
N TRP A 22 22.49 18.44 -3.70
CA TRP A 22 22.08 18.33 -2.29
C TRP A 22 21.52 19.67 -1.82
N VAL A 23 20.33 19.63 -1.23
CA VAL A 23 19.66 20.76 -0.59
C VAL A 23 19.69 20.54 0.91
N ASN A 24 20.26 21.47 1.65
CA ASN A 24 20.33 21.40 3.11
C ASN A 24 18.99 21.79 3.72
N THR A 25 18.64 21.17 4.85
CA THR A 25 17.44 21.54 5.61
C THR A 25 17.47 22.98 6.12
N SER A 26 18.65 23.57 6.30
CA SER A 26 18.82 24.99 6.63
C SER A 26 18.39 25.94 5.50
N GLU A 27 18.23 25.46 4.27
CA GLU A 27 17.71 26.24 3.15
C GLU A 27 16.17 26.34 3.17
N PHE A 28 15.49 25.57 4.03
CA PHE A 28 14.02 25.58 4.17
C PHE A 28 13.54 26.77 5.01
N VAL A 29 13.80 27.97 4.50
CA VAL A 29 13.46 29.25 5.15
C VAL A 29 12.61 30.13 4.22
N GLY A 30 11.93 31.13 4.79
CA GLY A 30 11.10 32.07 4.03
C GLY A 30 10.02 31.35 3.22
N ARG A 31 10.03 31.53 1.89
CA ARG A 31 9.08 30.86 0.97
C ARG A 31 9.19 29.33 0.99
N TYR A 32 10.35 28.78 1.37
CA TYR A 32 10.60 27.35 1.45
C TYR A 32 10.35 26.76 2.85
N SER A 33 9.91 27.58 3.82
CA SER A 33 9.61 27.12 5.19
C SER A 33 8.64 25.95 5.25
N THR A 34 7.69 25.85 4.30
CA THR A 34 6.77 24.71 4.22
C THR A 34 7.45 23.38 3.91
N LEU A 35 8.73 23.37 3.50
CA LEU A 35 9.53 22.16 3.28
C LEU A 35 10.12 21.60 4.58
N GLU A 36 10.00 22.32 5.69
CA GLU A 36 10.55 21.92 6.99
C GLU A 36 10.16 20.49 7.39
N LEU A 37 11.16 19.74 7.87
CA LEU A 37 11.06 18.33 8.15
C LEU A 37 10.62 18.08 9.59
N LEU A 38 9.43 18.54 9.97
CA LEU A 38 8.86 18.44 11.33
C LEU A 38 9.03 17.04 11.95
N ASN A 39 8.09 16.12 11.67
CA ASN A 39 8.18 14.71 12.04
C ASN A 39 8.77 13.88 10.89
N GLY A 40 9.78 14.43 10.21
CA GLY A 40 10.44 13.82 9.05
C GLY A 40 9.90 14.26 7.68
N LEU A 41 10.32 13.53 6.64
CA LEU A 41 10.12 13.89 5.23
C LEU A 41 8.74 13.43 4.70
N SER A 42 7.66 14.04 5.18
CA SER A 42 6.29 13.66 4.81
C SER A 42 6.00 13.77 3.30
N TRP A 43 6.56 14.79 2.64
CA TRP A 43 6.37 15.08 1.21
C TRP A 43 7.34 14.34 0.28
N GLY A 44 8.44 13.79 0.81
CA GLY A 44 9.42 12.99 0.06
C GLY A 44 9.45 11.50 0.43
N ARG A 45 8.54 11.04 1.30
CA ARG A 45 8.43 9.62 1.68
C ARG A 45 8.08 8.72 0.49
N LYS A 46 8.32 7.41 0.63
CA LYS A 46 7.92 6.41 -0.37
C LYS A 46 6.45 6.58 -0.77
N PHE A 47 6.19 6.54 -2.08
CA PHE A 47 4.87 6.79 -2.70
C PHE A 47 4.32 8.23 -2.60
N SER A 48 5.08 9.20 -2.08
CA SER A 48 4.71 10.62 -2.23
C SER A 48 4.75 11.06 -3.69
N THR A 49 4.06 12.15 -4.03
CA THR A 49 4.04 12.65 -5.43
C THR A 49 5.45 12.90 -5.98
N LEU A 50 6.36 13.39 -5.13
CA LEU A 50 7.77 13.55 -5.48
C LEU A 50 8.47 12.20 -5.69
N ALA A 51 8.36 11.28 -4.74
CA ALA A 51 9.02 9.96 -4.80
C ALA A 51 8.46 9.04 -5.88
N LYS A 52 7.25 9.32 -6.39
CA LYS A 52 6.70 8.64 -7.58
C LYS A 52 7.40 9.06 -8.87
N LYS A 53 7.93 10.29 -8.93
CA LYS A 53 8.60 10.83 -10.12
C LYS A 53 10.12 10.71 -10.04
N TYR A 54 10.70 10.85 -8.85
CA TYR A 54 12.15 10.88 -8.64
C TYR A 54 12.61 9.90 -7.57
N ASN A 55 13.85 9.44 -7.67
CA ASN A 55 14.52 8.71 -6.58
C ASN A 55 14.98 9.73 -5.54
N VAL A 56 14.30 9.77 -4.39
CA VAL A 56 14.59 10.72 -3.30
C VAL A 56 15.62 10.09 -2.36
N GLU A 57 16.75 10.76 -2.19
CA GLU A 57 17.82 10.36 -1.27
C GLU A 57 17.94 11.35 -0.13
N THR A 58 18.21 10.82 1.07
CA THR A 58 18.39 11.61 2.28
C THR A 58 19.77 11.31 2.88
N ASP A 59 20.47 12.36 3.26
CA ASP A 59 21.70 12.28 4.04
C ASP A 59 21.40 12.61 5.50
N LYS A 60 21.97 11.82 6.41
CA LYS A 60 21.82 11.91 7.88
C LYS A 60 23.17 11.87 8.60
N SER A 61 24.27 12.08 7.85
CA SER A 61 25.63 11.89 8.36
C SER A 61 26.20 13.08 9.11
N VAL A 62 25.54 14.26 9.08
CA VAL A 62 26.06 15.50 9.67
C VAL A 62 25.55 15.67 11.10
N THR A 63 24.25 15.50 11.35
CA THR A 63 23.69 15.62 12.70
C THR A 63 23.60 14.25 13.37
N THR A 64 24.02 14.15 14.63
CA THR A 64 23.86 12.91 15.41
C THR A 64 22.38 12.50 15.52
N GLY A 65 22.09 11.22 15.27
CA GLY A 65 20.75 10.64 15.38
C GLY A 65 20.10 10.38 14.02
N ASN A 66 18.76 10.44 13.96
CA ASN A 66 17.98 10.09 12.77
C ASN A 66 17.52 11.30 11.93
N LYS A 67 18.02 12.49 12.27
CA LYS A 67 17.67 13.75 11.61
C LYS A 67 18.16 13.72 10.17
N ILE A 68 17.35 14.22 9.25
CA ILE A 68 17.74 14.41 7.85
C ILE A 68 18.46 15.74 7.76
N ASP A 69 19.67 15.74 7.25
CA ASP A 69 20.49 16.93 7.06
C ASP A 69 20.27 17.53 5.69
N ARG A 70 20.27 16.67 4.66
CA ARG A 70 20.21 17.07 3.25
C ARG A 70 19.36 16.10 2.44
N ILE A 71 18.76 16.61 1.36
CA ILE A 71 17.93 15.83 0.43
C ILE A 71 18.42 16.09 -1.00
N ARG A 72 18.45 15.05 -1.84
CA ARG A 72 18.64 15.19 -3.29
C ARG A 72 17.69 14.29 -4.08
N LEU A 73 17.54 14.62 -5.35
CA LEU A 73 16.95 13.76 -6.37
C LEU A 73 18.09 13.05 -7.12
N ASN A 74 18.02 11.73 -7.23
CA ASN A 74 19.00 10.91 -7.93
C ASN A 74 18.36 10.24 -9.16
N GLY A 75 17.85 11.07 -10.05
CA GLY A 75 17.22 10.65 -11.30
C GLY A 75 15.74 10.30 -11.16
N PHE A 76 15.13 9.94 -12.29
CA PHE A 76 13.72 9.56 -12.36
C PHE A 76 13.45 8.18 -11.75
N ASN A 77 12.30 8.04 -11.11
CA ASN A 77 11.84 6.76 -10.60
C ASN A 77 11.21 5.93 -11.74
N THR A 78 11.95 4.92 -12.20
CA THR A 78 11.54 4.00 -13.27
C THR A 78 10.87 2.72 -12.74
N CYS A 79 10.66 2.61 -11.43
CA CYS A 79 9.99 1.45 -10.86
C CYS A 79 8.56 1.35 -11.39
N HIS A 80 8.15 0.17 -11.89
CA HIS A 80 6.78 -0.03 -12.40
C HIS A 80 5.69 0.29 -11.35
N THR A 81 6.00 0.16 -10.06
CA THR A 81 5.09 0.51 -8.96
C THR A 81 5.02 2.00 -8.64
N SER A 82 5.83 2.85 -9.28
CA SER A 82 5.87 4.30 -9.00
C SER A 82 4.55 4.99 -9.33
N THR A 83 3.81 4.49 -10.33
CA THR A 83 2.50 5.02 -10.71
C THR A 83 1.35 4.41 -9.92
N HIS A 84 1.60 3.32 -9.17
CA HIS A 84 0.57 2.61 -8.41
C HIS A 84 -0.05 3.53 -7.33
N THR A 85 -1.35 3.40 -7.15
CA THR A 85 -2.10 4.05 -6.08
C THR A 85 -2.90 3.01 -5.30
N GLN A 86 -2.73 3.03 -3.97
CA GLN A 86 -3.54 2.23 -3.05
C GLN A 86 -4.91 2.88 -2.79
N SER A 87 -5.19 4.01 -3.44
CA SER A 87 -6.48 4.67 -3.30
C SER A 87 -7.55 3.83 -3.97
N ILE A 88 -8.65 3.63 -3.26
CA ILE A 88 -9.83 2.94 -3.77
C ILE A 88 -10.80 4.00 -4.32
N ARG A 89 -11.39 3.74 -5.50
CA ARG A 89 -12.40 4.57 -6.13
C ARG A 89 -13.58 4.82 -5.18
N ASN A 90 -14.11 6.04 -5.18
CA ASN A 90 -15.03 6.47 -4.13
C ASN A 90 -16.39 5.76 -4.16
N ASP A 91 -16.93 5.50 -5.34
CA ASP A 91 -18.15 4.69 -5.55
C ASP A 91 -17.99 3.26 -5.00
N ILE A 92 -16.85 2.61 -5.27
CA ILE A 92 -16.52 1.28 -4.73
C ILE A 92 -16.46 1.32 -3.20
N LYS A 93 -15.81 2.35 -2.64
CA LYS A 93 -15.77 2.54 -1.18
C LYS A 93 -17.17 2.68 -0.59
N GLN A 94 -18.02 3.50 -1.22
CA GLN A 94 -19.39 3.72 -0.77
C GLN A 94 -20.22 2.44 -0.82
N GLU A 95 -20.04 1.61 -1.84
CA GLU A 95 -20.82 0.39 -1.98
C GLU A 95 -20.39 -0.69 -0.99
N ILE A 96 -19.08 -0.94 -0.88
CA ILE A 96 -18.56 -2.03 -0.03
C ILE A 96 -18.67 -1.67 1.45
N SER A 97 -18.51 -0.40 1.84
CA SER A 97 -18.61 0.02 3.24
C SER A 97 -19.99 -0.20 3.88
N LYS A 98 -21.05 -0.37 3.07
CA LYS A 98 -22.40 -0.72 3.54
C LYS A 98 -22.52 -2.21 3.91
N GLN A 99 -21.62 -3.04 3.39
CA GLN A 99 -21.66 -4.48 3.57
C GLN A 99 -21.15 -4.89 4.96
N ARG A 100 -21.52 -6.11 5.37
CA ARG A 100 -21.01 -6.73 6.60
C ARG A 100 -19.60 -7.26 6.34
N CYS A 101 -18.74 -7.18 7.35
CA CYS A 101 -17.43 -7.83 7.34
C CYS A 101 -17.58 -9.30 6.96
N VAL A 102 -16.85 -9.76 5.93
CA VAL A 102 -16.94 -11.15 5.48
C VAL A 102 -16.47 -12.14 6.54
N ILE A 103 -15.61 -11.72 7.47
CA ILE A 103 -15.07 -12.57 8.54
C ILE A 103 -16.02 -12.61 9.74
N LEU A 104 -16.43 -11.44 10.25
CA LEU A 104 -17.17 -11.32 11.52
C LEU A 104 -18.69 -11.19 11.37
N GLY A 105 -19.20 -10.91 10.16
CA GLY A 105 -20.64 -10.73 9.92
C GLY A 105 -21.24 -9.43 10.48
N THR A 106 -20.44 -8.57 11.11
CA THR A 106 -20.86 -7.26 11.61
C THR A 106 -20.58 -6.17 10.58
N ASN A 107 -21.42 -5.13 10.53
CA ASN A 107 -21.21 -3.93 9.71
C ASN A 107 -20.64 -2.74 10.51
N ARG A 108 -20.39 -2.95 11.80
CA ARG A 108 -19.78 -2.01 12.74
C ARG A 108 -19.10 -2.79 13.85
N SER A 109 -17.93 -2.33 14.29
CA SER A 109 -17.26 -2.78 15.51
C SER A 109 -16.86 -1.54 16.28
N CYS A 110 -17.28 -1.41 17.55
CA CYS A 110 -17.15 -0.19 18.35
C CYS A 110 -17.42 1.09 17.52
N ASP A 111 -16.35 1.86 17.25
CA ASP A 111 -16.35 3.14 16.53
C ASP A 111 -15.99 3.04 15.04
N HIS A 112 -15.64 1.84 14.57
CA HIS A 112 -15.23 1.62 13.18
C HIS A 112 -16.34 0.94 12.38
N LYS A 113 -16.72 1.59 11.27
CA LYS A 113 -17.50 0.95 10.20
C LYS A 113 -16.65 -0.11 9.51
N THR A 114 -17.29 -0.98 8.74
CA THR A 114 -16.61 -1.85 7.78
C THR A 114 -15.64 -1.04 6.92
N GLU A 115 -14.39 -1.47 6.87
CA GLU A 115 -13.35 -0.95 5.99
C GLU A 115 -13.41 -1.67 4.64
N VAL A 116 -12.99 -0.95 3.59
CA VAL A 116 -12.87 -1.50 2.24
C VAL A 116 -11.41 -1.83 2.00
N ASP A 117 -11.12 -3.11 1.84
CA ASP A 117 -9.75 -3.60 1.68
C ASP A 117 -9.55 -4.30 0.33
N HIS A 118 -8.32 -4.29 -0.17
CA HIS A 118 -7.97 -4.96 -1.42
C HIS A 118 -7.92 -6.47 -1.20
N LYS A 119 -8.55 -7.27 -2.07
CA LYS A 119 -8.42 -8.73 -2.02
C LYS A 119 -6.96 -9.16 -2.17
N ASP A 120 -6.25 -8.59 -3.15
CA ASP A 120 -4.80 -8.79 -3.31
C ASP A 120 -4.00 -8.09 -2.19
N GLY A 121 -3.47 -8.90 -1.26
CA GLY A 121 -2.68 -8.42 -0.14
C GLY A 121 -1.28 -7.94 -0.50
N ARG A 122 -0.70 -8.38 -1.63
CA ARG A 122 0.65 -7.97 -2.03
C ARG A 122 0.68 -6.64 -2.78
N LYS A 123 -0.47 -6.24 -3.36
CA LYS A 123 -0.71 -4.94 -4.03
C LYS A 123 0.19 -4.71 -5.24
N ASP A 124 0.46 -5.78 -5.97
CA ASP A 124 1.38 -5.77 -7.10
C ASP A 124 0.64 -5.72 -8.44
N ASP A 125 -0.69 -5.91 -8.47
CA ASP A 125 -1.50 -5.85 -9.68
C ASP A 125 -1.71 -4.41 -10.19
N PRO A 126 -1.13 -4.00 -11.34
CA PRO A 126 -1.23 -2.63 -11.83
C PRO A 126 -2.66 -2.20 -12.18
N ARG A 127 -3.52 -3.15 -12.56
CA ARG A 127 -4.93 -2.88 -12.88
C ARG A 127 -5.70 -2.54 -11.61
N VAL A 128 -5.46 -3.25 -10.52
CA VAL A 128 -6.13 -2.98 -9.23
C VAL A 128 -5.58 -1.71 -8.59
N MET A 129 -4.29 -1.45 -8.75
CA MET A 129 -3.58 -0.30 -8.19
C MET A 129 -3.77 1.00 -9.01
N ASN A 130 -4.84 1.06 -9.80
CA ASN A 130 -5.22 2.22 -10.59
C ASN A 130 -6.73 2.45 -10.45
N THR A 131 -7.12 3.60 -9.89
CA THR A 131 -8.52 3.95 -9.64
C THR A 131 -9.40 3.92 -10.89
N LYS A 132 -8.84 4.06 -12.09
CA LYS A 132 -9.61 4.02 -13.34
C LYS A 132 -10.03 2.60 -13.75
N THR A 133 -9.27 1.58 -13.35
CA THR A 133 -9.43 0.18 -13.79
C THR A 133 -9.93 -0.76 -12.69
N GLN A 134 -10.15 -0.22 -11.49
CA GLN A 134 -10.73 -0.91 -10.35
C GLN A 134 -12.17 -1.36 -10.61
N THR A 135 -12.50 -2.55 -10.14
CA THR A 135 -13.86 -3.12 -10.12
C THR A 135 -14.26 -3.45 -8.68
N LEU A 136 -15.56 -3.69 -8.42
CA LEU A 136 -16.05 -4.07 -7.08
C LEU A 136 -15.40 -5.37 -6.59
N GLU A 137 -15.15 -6.33 -7.49
CA GLU A 137 -14.60 -7.64 -7.16
C GLU A 137 -13.14 -7.62 -6.71
N ASP A 138 -12.44 -6.50 -6.91
CA ASP A 138 -11.06 -6.33 -6.45
C ASP A 138 -10.96 -6.12 -4.93
N PHE A 139 -12.10 -5.90 -4.27
CA PHE A 139 -12.18 -5.44 -2.89
C PHE A 139 -13.12 -6.30 -2.05
N GLN A 140 -12.96 -6.21 -0.73
CA GLN A 140 -13.77 -6.95 0.22
C GLN A 140 -14.07 -6.12 1.47
N PRO A 141 -15.24 -6.31 2.10
CA PRO A 141 -15.59 -5.67 3.35
C PRO A 141 -14.93 -6.37 4.54
N LEU A 142 -14.09 -5.64 5.28
CA LEU A 142 -13.44 -6.14 6.50
C LEU A 142 -13.67 -5.17 7.66
N SER A 143 -14.04 -5.70 8.83
CA SER A 143 -13.93 -4.94 10.07
C SER A 143 -12.46 -4.58 10.33
N LYS A 144 -12.20 -3.49 11.06
CA LYS A 144 -10.84 -3.10 11.43
C LYS A 144 -9.99 -4.25 12.00
N PRO A 145 -10.45 -5.05 12.98
CA PRO A 145 -9.65 -6.19 13.49
C PRO A 145 -9.33 -7.23 12.43
N ALA A 146 -10.30 -7.56 11.56
CA ALA A 146 -10.10 -8.51 10.46
C ALA A 146 -9.13 -7.97 9.40
N ASN A 147 -9.17 -6.67 9.11
CA ASN A 147 -8.25 -6.02 8.18
C ASN A 147 -6.81 -5.99 8.75
N ASP A 148 -6.66 -5.66 10.03
CA ASP A 148 -5.38 -5.66 10.72
C ASP A 148 -4.78 -7.09 10.78
N ALA A 149 -5.61 -8.11 11.04
CA ALA A 149 -5.20 -9.51 10.95
C ALA A 149 -4.75 -9.91 9.53
N LYS A 150 -5.56 -9.60 8.51
CA LYS A 150 -5.19 -9.83 7.10
C LYS A 150 -3.84 -9.20 6.76
N ARG A 151 -3.62 -7.95 7.18
CA ARG A 151 -2.35 -7.24 6.95
C ARG A 151 -1.16 -7.99 7.54
N GLN A 152 -1.30 -8.48 8.77
CA GLN A 152 -0.24 -9.24 9.44
C GLN A 152 0.08 -10.53 8.67
N PHE A 153 -0.94 -11.33 8.31
CA PHE A 153 -0.71 -12.56 7.55
C PHE A 153 -0.14 -12.31 6.14
N CYS A 154 -0.58 -11.24 5.46
CA CYS A 154 -0.02 -10.88 4.16
C CYS A 154 1.44 -10.42 4.26
N LYS A 155 1.83 -9.78 5.38
CA LYS A 155 3.23 -9.40 5.64
C LYS A 155 4.10 -10.65 5.81
N GLU A 156 3.69 -11.57 6.67
CA GLU A 156 4.39 -12.84 6.89
C GLU A 156 4.51 -13.65 5.59
N CYS A 157 3.44 -13.69 4.79
CA CYS A 157 3.47 -14.34 3.48
C CYS A 157 4.44 -13.67 2.51
N LYS A 158 4.59 -12.35 2.53
CA LYS A 158 5.54 -11.63 1.68
C LYS A 158 6.99 -11.85 2.13
N GLU A 159 7.23 -11.94 3.43
CA GLU A 159 8.56 -12.17 4.02
C GLU A 159 9.05 -13.60 3.82
N SER A 160 8.18 -14.59 4.02
CA SER A 160 8.51 -16.02 3.91
C SER A 160 8.32 -16.61 2.52
N ASN A 161 7.54 -15.95 1.65
CA ASN A 161 6.96 -16.53 0.43
C ASN A 161 6.08 -17.78 0.67
N LEU A 162 5.64 -18.00 1.90
CA LEU A 162 4.69 -19.06 2.27
C LEU A 162 3.30 -18.46 2.49
N ARG A 163 2.30 -19.03 1.83
CA ARG A 163 0.90 -18.60 1.87
C ARG A 163 0.27 -19.02 3.20
N TYR A 164 -0.70 -18.23 3.64
CA TYR A 164 -1.43 -18.46 4.89
C TYR A 164 -2.18 -19.81 4.88
N ASP A 165 -1.91 -20.64 5.88
CA ASP A 165 -2.61 -21.91 6.05
C ASP A 165 -3.98 -21.72 6.72
N ALA A 166 -5.05 -21.86 5.94
CA ALA A 166 -6.42 -21.72 6.45
C ALA A 166 -6.82 -22.79 7.48
N LYS A 167 -6.08 -23.90 7.61
CA LYS A 167 -6.31 -24.89 8.68
C LYS A 167 -6.10 -24.30 10.07
N LEU A 168 -5.30 -23.23 10.19
CA LEU A 168 -5.12 -22.49 11.45
C LEU A 168 -6.42 -21.84 11.94
N LEU A 169 -7.39 -21.59 11.04
CA LEU A 169 -8.74 -21.13 11.38
C LEU A 169 -9.75 -22.27 11.53
N GLY A 170 -9.30 -23.52 11.44
CA GLY A 170 -10.15 -24.70 11.51
C GLY A 170 -10.79 -25.14 10.19
N TYR A 171 -10.35 -24.61 9.04
CA TYR A 171 -10.83 -25.11 7.75
C TYR A 171 -10.22 -26.49 7.41
N PRO A 172 -10.93 -27.35 6.65
CA PRO A 172 -10.43 -28.69 6.31
C PRO A 172 -9.27 -28.68 5.31
N VAL A 173 -9.09 -27.56 4.59
CA VAL A 173 -8.02 -27.39 3.59
C VAL A 173 -7.30 -26.07 3.82
N SER A 174 -6.03 -26.03 3.47
CA SER A 174 -5.19 -24.83 3.56
C SER A 174 -5.48 -23.84 2.44
N PHE A 175 -5.73 -24.35 1.23
CA PHE A 175 -5.93 -23.57 0.01
C PHE A 175 -7.04 -24.19 -0.85
N THR A 176 -7.77 -23.36 -1.59
CA THR A 176 -8.72 -23.83 -2.61
C THR A 176 -8.09 -23.91 -4.00
N LYS A 177 -6.96 -23.22 -4.21
CA LYS A 177 -6.13 -23.28 -5.43
C LYS A 177 -4.65 -23.13 -5.08
N GLY A 178 -3.80 -23.93 -5.75
CA GLY A 178 -2.36 -24.00 -5.53
C GLY A 178 -1.98 -24.63 -4.18
N ASP A 179 -0.74 -24.40 -3.77
CA ASP A 179 -0.16 -24.94 -2.54
C ASP A 179 0.37 -23.84 -1.61
N ILE A 180 1.24 -24.21 -0.67
CA ILE A 180 1.82 -23.31 0.33
C ILE A 180 2.76 -22.28 -0.27
N ASN A 181 3.40 -22.54 -1.40
CA ASN A 181 4.35 -21.61 -1.99
C ASN A 181 3.60 -20.52 -2.76
N TYR A 182 4.01 -19.28 -2.54
CA TYR A 182 3.55 -18.19 -3.38
C TYR A 182 4.19 -18.27 -4.77
N THR A 183 3.38 -18.15 -5.82
CA THR A 183 3.86 -17.99 -7.19
C THR A 183 3.27 -16.73 -7.83
N PRO A 184 4.03 -15.96 -8.62
CA PRO A 184 3.53 -14.77 -9.31
C PRO A 184 2.35 -15.06 -10.25
N GLU A 185 2.26 -16.27 -10.81
CA GLU A 185 1.22 -16.68 -11.75
C GLU A 185 -0.12 -16.90 -11.02
N LEU A 186 -0.07 -17.50 -9.83
CA LEU A 186 -1.25 -17.76 -9.01
C LEU A 186 -1.63 -16.55 -8.14
N LYS A 187 -0.65 -15.73 -7.77
CA LYS A 187 -0.78 -14.63 -6.81
C LYS A 187 -1.40 -15.12 -5.49
N CYS A 188 -2.42 -14.42 -5.03
CA CYS A 188 -3.14 -14.72 -3.80
C CYS A 188 -4.33 -15.69 -4.01
N ILE A 189 -4.66 -16.06 -5.26
CA ILE A 189 -5.88 -16.80 -5.60
C ILE A 189 -5.93 -18.15 -4.88
N GLY A 190 -7.00 -18.39 -4.12
CA GLY A 190 -7.22 -19.61 -3.36
C GLY A 190 -6.71 -19.58 -1.91
N CYS A 191 -6.14 -18.46 -1.48
CA CYS A 191 -5.87 -18.16 -0.07
C CYS A 191 -7.16 -17.69 0.61
N PHE A 192 -7.39 -18.08 1.86
CA PHE A 192 -8.55 -17.64 2.63
C PHE A 192 -8.66 -16.11 2.70
N TRP A 193 -7.57 -15.43 3.02
CA TRP A 193 -7.56 -13.96 3.18
C TRP A 193 -7.65 -13.18 1.86
N TYR A 194 -7.46 -13.84 0.71
CA TYR A 194 -7.66 -13.22 -0.59
C TYR A 194 -9.15 -12.96 -0.84
N ASP A 195 -9.96 -13.99 -0.68
CA ASP A 195 -11.41 -13.91 -0.83
C ASP A 195 -12.09 -14.97 0.06
N PRO A 196 -12.47 -14.62 1.30
CA PRO A 196 -13.11 -15.53 2.23
C PRO A 196 -14.46 -16.06 1.75
N ILE A 197 -15.14 -15.34 0.85
CA ILE A 197 -16.43 -15.78 0.29
C ILE A 197 -16.17 -16.86 -0.75
N ALA A 198 -15.33 -16.57 -1.75
CA ALA A 198 -14.98 -17.53 -2.80
C ALA A 198 -14.30 -18.78 -2.20
N PHE A 199 -13.45 -18.60 -1.19
CA PHE A 199 -12.83 -19.71 -0.46
C PHE A 199 -13.89 -20.64 0.13
N ARG A 200 -14.87 -20.11 0.86
CA ARG A 200 -15.95 -20.91 1.47
C ARG A 200 -16.87 -21.54 0.42
N GLN A 201 -17.19 -20.85 -0.66
CA GLN A 201 -18.00 -21.40 -1.76
C GLN A 201 -17.32 -22.58 -2.44
N ALA A 202 -16.01 -22.49 -2.69
CA ALA A 202 -15.23 -23.59 -3.27
C ALA A 202 -15.18 -24.84 -2.37
N LEU A 203 -15.36 -24.69 -1.05
CA LEU A 203 -15.50 -25.85 -0.15
C LEU A 203 -16.87 -26.50 -0.25
N LYS A 204 -17.95 -25.71 -0.30
CA LYS A 204 -19.31 -26.24 -0.43
C LYS A 204 -19.46 -27.15 -1.64
N LEU A 205 -18.89 -26.76 -2.78
CA LEU A 205 -18.91 -27.52 -4.03
C LEU A 205 -18.14 -28.86 -3.97
N LYS A 206 -17.27 -29.07 -2.98
CA LYS A 206 -16.53 -30.35 -2.82
C LYS A 206 -17.29 -31.39 -2.00
N TYR A 207 -18.33 -30.97 -1.28
CA TYR A 207 -19.11 -31.82 -0.37
C TYR A 207 -20.61 -31.82 -0.70
N SER A 208 -21.00 -31.21 -1.82
CA SER A 208 -22.33 -31.28 -2.45
C SER A 208 -22.31 -32.24 -3.61
#